data_AF-A0A221W4V9-F1
#
_entry.id   AF-A0A221W4V9-F1
#
_cell.length_a   1.000
_cell.length_b   1.000
_cell.length_c   1.000
_cell.angle_alpha   90.00
_cell.angle_beta   90.00
_cell.angle_gamma   90.00
#
_symmetry.space_group_name_H-M   'P 1'
#
loop_
_entity.id
_entity.type
_entity.pdbx_description
1 polymer ?
#
loop_
_entity_poly.entity_id
_entity_poly.type
_entity_poly.pdbx_seq_one_letter_code
_entity_poly.pdbx_strand_id
1 'polypeptide(L)' 'MDLVFAALERGTVVGYSGRDRKVYEIIFEGARYRVAVTVTREGVVIGAHPIPLNRRLRTRLHRS' A
#
# COMPACT_ATOMS: atom_id res chain seq x y z
N MET A 1 -8.68 -11.84 -1.95
CA MET A 1 -8.39 -10.57 -2.66
C MET A 1 -8.90 -9.36 -1.88
N ASP A 2 -9.85 -9.56 -0.98
CA ASP A 2 -10.63 -8.52 -0.30
C ASP A 2 -9.78 -7.50 0.46
N LEU A 3 -8.69 -7.93 1.10
CA LEU A 3 -7.75 -7.02 1.77
C LEU A 3 -7.17 -5.96 0.83
N VAL A 4 -6.86 -6.33 -0.42
CA VAL A 4 -6.26 -5.40 -1.40
C VAL A 4 -7.27 -4.34 -1.82
N PHE A 5 -8.51 -4.76 -2.14
CA PHE A 5 -9.57 -3.83 -2.50
C PHE A 5 -9.98 -2.96 -1.31
N ALA A 6 -10.12 -3.54 -0.12
CA ALA A 6 -10.31 -2.78 1.11
C ALA A 6 -9.24 -1.70 1.30
N ALA A 7 -7.97 -2.05 1.10
CA ALA A 7 -6.85 -1.12 1.22
C ALA A 7 -6.92 0.01 0.18
N LEU A 8 -7.33 -0.28 -1.06
CA LEU A 8 -7.49 0.73 -2.11
C LEU A 8 -8.69 1.66 -1.86
N GLU A 9 -9.79 1.14 -1.34
CA GLU A 9 -11.03 1.89 -1.09
C GLU A 9 -10.97 2.74 0.18
N ARG A 10 -10.38 2.20 1.26
CA ARG A 10 -10.50 2.75 2.62
C ARG A 10 -9.16 2.93 3.32
N GLY A 11 -8.07 2.43 2.74
CA GLY A 11 -6.76 2.45 3.36
C GLY A 11 -6.09 3.82 3.26
N THR A 12 -5.22 4.11 4.22
CA THR A 12 -4.43 5.35 4.24
C THR A 12 -3.06 5.08 3.64
N VAL A 13 -2.62 5.94 2.71
CA VAL A 13 -1.25 5.87 2.19
C VAL A 13 -0.27 6.31 3.27
N VAL A 14 0.56 5.39 3.75
CA VAL A 14 1.55 5.62 4.83
C VAL A 14 2.99 5.72 4.32
N GLY A 15 3.19 5.56 3.01
CA GLY A 15 4.48 5.76 2.37
C GLY A 15 4.61 5.01 1.05
N TYR A 16 5.85 4.81 0.64
CA TYR A 16 6.20 4.22 -0.63
C TYR A 16 7.21 3.09 -0.45
N SER A 17 7.09 2.06 -1.29
CA SER A 17 8.02 0.93 -1.40
C SER A 17 8.58 0.83 -2.82
N GLY A 18 9.85 0.43 -2.95
CA GLY A 18 10.53 0.37 -4.24
C GLY A 18 10.64 1.76 -4.91
N ARG A 19 10.30 1.83 -6.20
CA ARG A 19 10.39 3.08 -6.98
C ARG A 19 9.32 4.07 -6.57
N ASP A 20 8.06 3.67 -6.57
CA ASP A 20 6.90 4.57 -6.46
C ASP A 20 5.63 3.90 -5.94
N ARG A 21 5.72 2.64 -5.50
CA ARG A 21 4.54 1.87 -5.10
C ARG A 21 3.98 2.39 -3.78
N LYS A 22 2.74 2.87 -3.80
CA LYS A 22 2.03 3.31 -2.59
C LYS A 22 1.84 2.12 -1.63
N VAL A 23 2.09 2.37 -0.36
CA VAL A 23 1.82 1.45 0.75
C VAL A 23 0.60 1.95 1.51
N TYR A 24 -0.44 1.14 1.53
CA TYR A 24 -1.69 1.41 2.23
C TYR A 24 -1.68 0.71 3.59
N GLU A 25 -2.03 1.42 4.66
CA GLU A 25 -2.34 0.85 5.97
C GLU A 25 -3.87 0.78 6.14
N ILE A 26 -4.37 -0.34 6.64
CA ILE A 26 -5.80 -0.55 6.88
C ILE A 26 -6.05 -1.49 8.07
N ILE A 27 -7.19 -1.30 8.75
CA ILE A 27 -7.75 -2.30 9.66
C ILE A 27 -8.70 -3.21 8.85
N PHE A 28 -8.41 -4.51 8.85
CA PHE A 28 -9.19 -5.53 8.16
C PHE A 28 -9.34 -6.71 9.09
N GLU A 29 -10.57 -7.23 9.27
CA GLU A 29 -10.85 -8.35 10.19
C GLU A 29 -10.28 -8.14 11.61
N GLY A 30 -10.32 -6.89 12.11
CA GLY A 30 -9.84 -6.53 13.45
C GLY A 30 -8.32 -6.40 13.60
N ALA A 31 -7.55 -6.67 12.54
CA ALA A 31 -6.09 -6.56 12.56
C ALA A 31 -5.59 -5.47 11.61
N ARG A 32 -4.41 -4.92 11.93
CA ARG A 32 -3.77 -3.86 11.15
C ARG A 32 -2.82 -4.45 10.12
N TYR A 33 -3.00 -4.08 8.86
CA TYR A 33 -2.19 -4.54 7.74
C TYR A 33 -1.58 -3.38 6.98
N ARG A 34 -0.42 -3.63 6.37
CA ARG A 34 0.12 -2.79 5.29
C ARG A 34 0.30 -3.61 4.03
N VAL A 35 -0.13 -3.05 2.91
CA VAL A 35 0.04 -3.65 1.58
C VAL A 35 0.54 -2.60 0.61
N ALA A 36 1.60 -2.94 -0.11
CA ALA A 36 2.07 -2.15 -1.24
C ALA A 36 1.33 -2.59 -2.51
N VAL A 37 0.58 -1.71 -3.16
CA VAL A 37 -0.21 -2.03 -4.37
C VAL A 37 0.35 -1.30 -5.58
N THR A 38 0.54 -2.02 -6.68
CA THR A 38 0.83 -1.42 -7.99
C THR A 38 -0.47 -1.33 -8.78
N VAL A 39 -0.86 -0.10 -9.11
CA VAL A 39 -1.99 0.20 -9.99
C VAL A 39 -1.44 0.91 -11.21
N THR A 40 -1.79 0.44 -12.41
CA THR A 40 -1.41 1.12 -13.65
C THR A 40 -2.15 2.44 -13.79
N ARG A 41 -1.76 3.25 -14.77
CA ARG A 41 -2.45 4.52 -15.05
C ARG A 41 -3.90 4.30 -15.48
N GLU A 42 -4.19 3.16 -16.08
CA GLU A 42 -5.51 2.72 -16.53
C GLU A 42 -6.36 2.12 -15.38
N GLY A 43 -5.84 2.08 -14.15
CA GLY A 43 -6.57 1.58 -12.98
C GLY A 43 -6.44 0.07 -12.75
N VAL A 44 -5.56 -0.62 -13.47
CA VAL A 44 -5.40 -2.08 -13.35
C VAL A 44 -4.46 -2.42 -12.19
N VAL A 45 -4.91 -3.26 -11.26
CA VAL A 45 -4.05 -3.80 -10.20
C VAL A 45 -3.17 -4.91 -10.79
N ILE A 46 -1.86 -4.67 -10.86
CA ILE A 46 -0.90 -5.64 -11.43
C ILE A 46 -0.03 -6.33 -10.37
N GLY A 47 -0.17 -5.94 -9.10
CA GLY A 47 0.50 -6.65 -8.01
C GLY A 47 0.25 -6.02 -6.65
N ALA A 48 0.27 -6.87 -5.62
CA ALA A 48 0.13 -6.48 -4.23
C ALA A 48 1.12 -7.28 -3.38
N HIS A 49 1.77 -6.62 -2.43
CA HIS A 49 2.74 -7.25 -1.54
C HIS A 49 2.48 -6.86 -0.08
N PRO A 50 2.46 -7.80 0.86
CA PRO A 50 2.40 -7.48 2.28
C PRO A 50 3.66 -6.74 2.70
N ILE A 51 3.50 -5.77 3.61
CA ILE A 51 4.59 -5.01 4.19
C ILE A 51 4.52 -5.17 5.72
N PRO A 52 5.59 -5.63 6.39
CA PRO A 52 5.64 -5.68 7.84
C PRO A 52 5.43 -4.30 8.47
N LEU A 53 4.69 -4.22 9.58
CA LEU A 53 4.40 -2.94 10.25
C LEU A 53 5.66 -2.22 10.76
N ASN A 54 6.72 -2.98 11.10
CA ASN A 54 8.00 -2.45 11.54
C ASN A 54 8.94 -2.07 10.39
N ARG A 55 8.57 -2.33 9.13
CA ARG A 55 9.42 -1.96 7.98
C ARG A 55 9.37 -0.45 7.78
N ARG A 56 10.56 0.19 7.76
CA ARG A 56 10.69 1.61 7.45
C ARG A 56 10.25 1.87 6.01
N LEU A 57 9.38 2.85 5.84
CA LEU A 57 8.86 3.29 4.54
C LEU A 57 9.49 4.60 4.11
N ARG A 58 9.54 4.82 2.79
CA ARG A 58 9.87 6.15 2.27
C ARG A 58 8.63 7.03 2.38
N THR A 59 8.71 8.14 3.10
CA THR A 59 7.57 9.03 3.36
C THR A 59 7.31 10.01 2.21
N ARG A 60 8.32 10.31 1.39
CA ARG A 60 8.21 11.15 0.20
C ARG A 60 8.57 10.36 -1.06
N LEU A 61 7.84 10.59 -2.13
CA LEU A 61 8.10 9.90 -3.40
C LEU A 61 9.44 10.36 -4.00
N HIS A 62 9.69 11.66 -4.02
CA HIS A 62 10.93 12.26 -4.50
C HIS A 62 11.71 12.84 -3.31
N ARG A 63 13.04 12.72 -3.33
CA ARG A 63 13.89 13.58 -2.50
C ARG A 63 13.92 14.94 -3.18
N SER A 64 13.49 15.97 -2.46
CA SER A 64 13.78 17.38 -2.78
C SER A 64 15.28 17.65 -2.64
#